data_AF-A0A8D8QJM7-F1
#
_entry.id   AF-A0A8D8QJM7-F1
#
_cell.length_a   1.000
_cell.length_b   1.000
_cell.length_c   1.000
_cell.angle_alpha   90.00
_cell.angle_beta   90.00
_cell.angle_gamma   90.00
#
_symmetry.space_group_name_H-M   'P 1'
#
loop_
_entity.id
_entity.type
_entity.pdbx_description
1 polymer ?
#
loop_
_entity_poly.entity_id
_entity_poly.type
_entity_poly.pdbx_seq_one_letter_code
_entity_poly.pdbx_strand_id
1 'polypeptide(L)'
;MEFIQGNENFKPEDCWRGTNINKLCWNNNCTTLYPPVKPSNHHTVTVELPVTANTVPKPFKKNTDETWTKNHVHLPFSEKSLIQGDQSTVRKRWEIIQEALLSPITDSKQLEEVICSYNSKKWRFPALHSLFTKELDVNETEIFFSRILPKIVSLALRLPSLLQCGIPLLKTHINHSITLSQLQIASLLANAFLCTYPRRNSTQPDSQYANFPCINFSRAQRSSNVFPALYPVQPSPPMVNISVSTS
;
A
#
# COMPACT_ATOMS: atom_id res chain seq x y z
N MET A 1 -34.52 3.20 49.24
CA MET A 1 -34.12 4.20 48.23
C MET A 1 -32.90 4.92 48.77
N GLU A 2 -31.71 4.57 48.31
CA GLU A 2 -30.56 5.46 48.37
C GLU A 2 -29.91 5.40 46.99
N PHE A 3 -30.19 6.45 46.22
CA PHE A 3 -29.55 6.70 44.94
C PHE A 3 -28.12 7.14 45.24
N ILE A 4 -27.12 6.36 44.82
CA ILE A 4 -25.75 6.84 44.75
C ILE A 4 -25.73 7.85 43.60
N GLN A 5 -25.80 9.14 43.95
CA GLN A 5 -25.60 10.25 43.02
C GLN A 5 -24.22 10.09 42.38
N GLY A 6 -24.21 9.91 41.05
CA GLY A 6 -23.00 10.01 40.26
C GLY A 6 -22.38 11.38 40.50
N ASN A 7 -21.11 11.38 40.89
CA ASN A 7 -20.37 12.60 41.15
C ASN A 7 -20.08 13.29 39.80
N GLU A 8 -21.00 14.15 39.37
CA GLU A 8 -20.86 15.06 38.23
C GLU A 8 -19.82 16.13 38.55
N ASN A 9 -18.53 15.81 38.39
CA ASN A 9 -17.46 16.80 38.43
C ASN A 9 -16.25 16.39 37.58
N PHE A 10 -16.48 15.81 36.39
CA PHE A 10 -15.42 15.69 35.39
C PHE A 10 -15.28 17.04 34.69
N LYS A 11 -14.24 17.81 35.03
CA LYS A 11 -13.90 19.03 34.28
C LYS A 11 -13.23 18.59 32.97
N PRO A 12 -13.59 19.15 31.80
CA PRO A 12 -12.96 18.79 30.52
C PRO A 12 -11.44 18.99 30.49
N GLU A 13 -10.91 19.77 31.45
CA GLU A 13 -9.50 19.98 31.75
C GLU A 13 -8.74 18.69 32.14
N ASP A 14 -9.44 17.62 32.56
CA ASP A 14 -8.85 16.36 33.04
C ASP A 14 -8.62 15.30 31.95
N CYS A 15 -8.81 15.61 30.66
CA CYS A 15 -8.71 14.62 29.57
C CYS A 15 -7.26 14.25 29.17
N TRP A 16 -6.25 14.91 29.74
CA TRP A 16 -4.84 14.60 29.51
C TRP A 16 -4.00 14.91 30.76
N ARG A 17 -2.86 14.23 30.92
CA ARG A 17 -1.92 14.45 32.04
C ARG A 17 -0.51 14.71 31.51
N GLY A 18 0.33 15.37 32.32
CA GLY A 18 1.73 15.63 32.00
C GLY A 18 1.99 17.03 31.44
N THR A 19 3.01 17.16 30.59
CA THR A 19 3.34 18.44 29.95
C THR A 19 2.34 18.74 28.83
N ASN A 20 1.80 19.96 28.83
CA ASN A 20 0.88 20.41 27.79
C ASN A 20 1.50 20.24 26.40
N ILE A 21 0.72 19.71 25.45
CA ILE A 21 1.18 19.43 24.08
C ILE A 21 1.77 20.67 23.39
N ASN A 22 1.27 21.87 23.70
CA ASN A 22 1.79 23.13 23.14
C ASN A 22 3.17 23.51 23.69
N LYS A 23 3.62 22.89 24.78
CA LYS A 23 4.95 23.05 25.36
C LYS A 23 5.95 22.03 24.83
N LEU A 24 5.50 21.02 24.07
CA LEU A 24 6.41 20.13 23.38
C LEU A 24 7.03 20.87 22.20
N CYS A 25 8.32 20.64 21.98
CA CYS A 25 9.01 21.14 20.79
C CYS A 25 8.42 20.47 19.55
N TRP A 26 7.41 21.09 18.96
CA TRP A 26 6.97 20.75 17.63
C TRP A 26 8.00 21.31 16.65
N ASN A 27 8.43 20.49 15.70
CA ASN A 27 9.46 20.82 14.70
C ASN A 27 9.10 21.98 13.74
N ASN A 28 8.20 22.90 14.12
CA ASN A 28 7.74 24.01 13.30
C ASN A 28 8.84 25.02 12.95
N ASN A 29 9.93 25.06 13.72
CA ASN A 29 11.07 25.95 13.47
C ASN A 29 12.36 25.21 13.05
N CYS A 30 12.28 23.90 12.76
CA CYS A 30 13.39 23.12 12.19
C CYS A 30 13.42 23.24 10.66
N THR A 31 13.31 24.46 10.12
CA THR A 31 13.55 24.72 8.69
C THR A 31 15.04 24.77 8.35
N THR A 32 15.91 24.77 9.36
CA THR A 32 17.36 24.82 9.20
C THR A 32 17.98 23.42 9.16
N LEU A 33 18.51 23.07 7.98
CA LEU A 33 19.66 22.18 7.74
C LEU A 33 19.41 20.68 7.50
N TYR A 34 18.40 20.30 6.71
CA TYR A 34 18.52 19.01 6.01
C TYR A 34 19.54 19.15 4.87
N PRO A 35 20.58 18.30 4.81
CA PRO A 35 21.48 18.31 3.67
C PRO A 35 20.68 18.01 2.39
N PRO A 36 21.08 18.57 1.23
CA PRO A 36 20.43 18.23 -0.04
C PRO A 36 20.43 16.71 -0.26
N VAL A 37 19.29 16.18 -0.69
CA VAL A 37 19.16 14.76 -1.05
C VAL A 37 20.18 14.44 -2.15
N LYS A 38 20.98 13.39 -1.95
CA LYS A 38 21.97 12.91 -2.92
C LYS A 38 22.02 11.38 -2.89
N PRO A 39 22.14 10.72 -4.05
CA PRO A 39 22.34 9.28 -4.08
C PRO A 39 23.68 8.91 -3.42
N SER A 40 23.70 7.80 -2.70
CA SER A 40 24.90 7.25 -2.07
C SER A 40 24.79 5.72 -1.94
N ASN A 41 25.83 5.08 -1.42
CA ASN A 41 25.80 3.65 -1.13
C ASN A 41 24.73 3.25 -0.09
N HIS A 42 24.25 4.20 0.70
CA HIS A 42 23.22 4.03 1.72
C HIS A 42 21.92 4.78 1.39
N HIS A 43 21.81 5.38 0.20
CA HIS A 43 20.64 6.17 -0.20
C HIS A 43 20.34 5.99 -1.68
N THR A 44 19.27 5.26 -1.98
CA THR A 44 18.73 5.13 -3.34
C THR A 44 17.78 6.28 -3.63
N VAL A 45 18.08 7.09 -4.64
CA VAL A 45 17.20 8.15 -5.15
C VAL A 45 16.71 7.73 -6.53
N THR A 46 15.39 7.68 -6.70
CA THR A 46 14.73 7.16 -7.92
C THR A 46 14.22 8.27 -8.85
N VAL A 47 14.56 9.52 -8.54
CA VAL A 47 14.18 10.72 -9.29
C VAL A 47 15.43 11.50 -9.67
N GLU A 48 15.36 12.23 -10.78
CA GLU A 48 16.42 13.15 -11.17
C GLU A 48 16.51 14.30 -10.17
N LEU A 49 17.74 14.63 -9.78
CA LEU A 49 18.04 15.75 -8.89
C LEU A 49 18.73 16.87 -9.69
N PRO A 50 18.53 18.15 -9.31
CA PRO A 50 17.64 18.62 -8.23
C PRO A 50 16.15 18.56 -8.63
N VAL A 51 15.28 18.33 -7.64
CA VAL A 51 13.82 18.44 -7.83
C VAL A 51 13.41 19.90 -7.70
N THR A 52 12.59 20.39 -8.63
CA THR A 52 12.02 21.74 -8.56
C THR A 52 10.67 21.69 -7.83
N ALA A 53 10.44 22.63 -6.91
CA ALA A 53 9.17 22.73 -6.19
C ALA A 53 7.99 22.86 -7.17
N ASN A 54 6.85 22.26 -6.82
CA ASN A 54 5.62 22.26 -7.63
C ASN A 54 5.74 21.62 -9.03
N THR A 55 6.81 20.86 -9.29
CA THR A 55 6.96 20.07 -10.51
C THR A 55 6.93 18.58 -10.22
N VAL A 56 6.47 17.78 -11.18
CA VAL A 56 6.54 16.32 -11.07
C VAL A 56 7.99 15.89 -11.28
N PRO A 57 8.64 15.23 -10.30
CA PRO A 57 10.03 14.79 -10.44
C PRO A 57 10.18 13.82 -11.61
N LYS A 58 11.19 14.05 -12.46
CA LYS A 58 11.52 13.12 -13.54
C LYS A 58 12.13 11.84 -12.96
N PRO A 59 11.85 10.67 -13.54
CA PRO A 59 12.43 9.41 -13.08
C PRO A 59 13.93 9.34 -13.37
N PHE A 60 14.72 8.93 -12.38
CA PHE A 60 16.15 8.69 -12.58
C PHE A 60 16.36 7.43 -13.42
N LYS A 61 17.20 7.52 -14.46
CA LYS A 61 17.56 6.38 -15.31
C LYS A 61 18.85 5.75 -14.82
N LYS A 62 18.80 4.48 -14.42
CA LYS A 62 20.00 3.70 -14.10
C LYS A 62 20.22 2.63 -15.16
N ASN A 63 21.32 2.74 -15.91
CA ASN A 63 21.69 1.80 -16.98
C ASN A 63 22.24 0.47 -16.45
N THR A 64 21.50 -0.21 -15.57
CA THR A 64 21.92 -1.51 -15.02
C THR A 64 20.78 -2.52 -15.03
N ASP A 65 21.03 -3.69 -15.60
CA ASP A 65 20.09 -4.83 -15.66
C ASP A 65 19.89 -5.55 -14.30
N GLU A 66 20.53 -5.06 -13.24
CA GLU A 66 20.55 -5.69 -11.90
C GLU A 66 19.28 -5.45 -11.05
N THR A 67 18.11 -5.32 -11.67
CA THR A 67 16.85 -5.04 -10.95
C THR A 67 16.11 -6.31 -10.49
N TRP A 68 16.46 -7.48 -11.04
CA TRP A 68 15.86 -8.77 -10.68
C TRP A 68 16.84 -9.66 -9.92
N THR A 69 17.09 -9.30 -8.67
CA THR A 69 17.98 -10.02 -7.74
C THR A 69 17.29 -10.23 -6.40
N LYS A 70 17.84 -11.12 -5.56
CA LYS A 70 17.33 -11.36 -4.19
C LYS A 70 17.37 -10.12 -3.28
N ASN A 71 18.02 -9.05 -3.71
CA ASN A 71 18.19 -7.79 -2.96
C ASN A 71 17.28 -6.66 -3.47
N HIS A 72 16.49 -6.89 -4.51
CA HIS A 72 15.61 -5.88 -5.10
C HIS A 72 14.18 -6.38 -5.18
N VAL A 73 13.23 -5.45 -5.22
CA VAL A 73 11.83 -5.74 -5.49
C VAL A 73 11.72 -6.31 -6.90
N HIS A 74 11.11 -7.49 -7.01
CA HIS A 74 10.75 -8.07 -8.30
C HIS A 74 9.53 -7.33 -8.86
N LEU A 75 9.80 -6.38 -9.77
CA LEU A 75 8.79 -5.54 -10.39
C LEU A 75 7.98 -6.30 -11.46
N PRO A 76 6.68 -6.03 -11.60
CA PRO A 76 5.79 -6.81 -12.48
C PRO A 76 6.17 -6.72 -13.97
N PHE A 77 6.78 -5.59 -14.38
CA PHE A 77 7.19 -5.32 -15.76
C PHE A 77 8.58 -5.83 -16.12
N SER A 78 9.27 -6.51 -15.21
CA SER A 78 10.59 -7.08 -15.50
C SER A 78 10.48 -8.15 -16.59
N GLU A 79 11.44 -8.16 -17.52
CA GLU A 79 11.63 -9.20 -18.53
C GLU A 79 11.74 -10.61 -17.94
N LYS A 80 12.23 -10.73 -16.70
CA LYS A 80 12.36 -12.02 -15.98
C LYS A 80 11.08 -12.45 -15.25
N SER A 81 10.01 -11.64 -15.34
CA SER A 81 8.69 -11.95 -14.81
C SER A 81 7.94 -12.79 -15.83
N LEU A 82 8.04 -14.12 -15.71
CA LEU A 82 7.53 -15.07 -16.71
C LEU A 82 6.36 -15.90 -16.14
N ILE A 83 5.42 -16.28 -17.00
CA ILE A 83 4.32 -17.22 -16.71
C ILE A 83 4.42 -18.40 -17.69
N GLN A 84 4.20 -19.61 -17.17
CA GLN A 84 4.02 -20.81 -18.00
C GLN A 84 2.58 -20.85 -18.51
N GLY A 85 2.40 -20.92 -19.83
CA GLY A 85 1.12 -21.16 -20.46
C GLY A 85 0.79 -22.64 -20.59
N ASP A 86 -0.40 -22.94 -21.11
CA ASP A 86 -0.98 -24.29 -21.16
C ASP A 86 -0.23 -25.25 -22.11
N GLN A 87 0.57 -24.73 -23.05
CA GLN A 87 1.26 -25.50 -24.10
C GLN A 87 2.79 -25.52 -23.94
N SER A 88 3.32 -25.42 -22.71
CA SER A 88 4.78 -25.30 -22.44
C SER A 88 5.41 -24.00 -22.98
N THR A 89 4.62 -23.07 -23.48
CA THR A 89 5.10 -21.75 -23.92
C THR A 89 5.28 -20.84 -22.70
N VAL A 90 6.44 -20.19 -22.64
CA VAL A 90 6.75 -19.21 -21.61
C VAL A 90 6.47 -17.82 -22.18
N ARG A 91 5.55 -17.07 -21.56
CA ARG A 91 5.22 -15.70 -21.95
C ARG A 91 5.67 -14.71 -20.87
N LYS A 92 5.94 -13.47 -21.29
CA LYS A 92 6.17 -12.38 -20.34
C LYS A 92 4.88 -12.10 -19.60
N ARG A 93 4.95 -12.14 -18.26
CA ARG A 93 3.81 -11.85 -17.38
C ARG A 93 3.25 -10.46 -17.65
N TRP A 94 4.10 -9.49 -17.95
CA TRP A 94 3.69 -8.12 -18.18
C TRP A 94 2.81 -7.95 -19.42
N GLU A 95 3.10 -8.67 -20.51
CA GLU A 95 2.26 -8.66 -21.72
C GLU A 95 0.85 -9.16 -21.42
N ILE A 96 0.74 -10.26 -20.67
CA ILE A 96 -0.56 -10.81 -20.23
C ILE A 96 -1.30 -9.81 -19.33
N ILE A 97 -0.59 -9.16 -18.41
CA ILE A 97 -1.17 -8.12 -17.55
C ILE A 97 -1.70 -6.94 -18.39
N GLN A 98 -0.94 -6.50 -19.39
CA GLN A 98 -1.35 -5.42 -20.29
C GLN A 98 -2.60 -5.80 -21.09
N GLU A 99 -2.59 -6.97 -21.73
CA GLU A 99 -3.74 -7.49 -22.49
C GLU A 99 -5.02 -7.56 -21.62
N ALA A 100 -4.89 -8.11 -20.41
CA ALA A 100 -6.01 -8.29 -19.50
C ALA A 100 -6.55 -6.96 -18.95
N LEU A 101 -5.68 -6.01 -18.58
CA LEU A 101 -6.09 -4.73 -18.00
C LEU A 101 -6.55 -3.69 -19.03
N LEU A 102 -6.12 -3.80 -20.29
CA LEU A 102 -6.59 -2.92 -21.37
C LEU A 102 -7.97 -3.33 -21.91
N SER A 103 -8.43 -4.53 -21.58
CA SER A 103 -9.80 -4.95 -21.87
C SER A 103 -10.81 -4.20 -20.99
N PRO A 104 -12.01 -3.86 -21.49
CA PRO A 104 -13.03 -3.18 -20.68
C PRO A 104 -13.40 -4.00 -19.43
N ILE A 105 -13.46 -3.33 -18.28
CA ILE A 105 -13.89 -3.92 -17.00
C ILE A 105 -15.08 -3.11 -16.50
N THR A 106 -16.28 -3.69 -16.59
CA THR A 106 -17.53 -2.97 -16.31
C THR A 106 -18.08 -3.26 -14.91
N ASP A 107 -17.58 -4.30 -14.24
CA ASP A 107 -18.08 -4.70 -12.92
C ASP A 107 -17.03 -5.43 -12.08
N SER A 108 -17.38 -5.70 -10.82
CA SER A 108 -16.49 -6.32 -9.84
C SER A 108 -16.15 -7.78 -10.16
N LYS A 109 -17.02 -8.52 -10.86
CA LYS A 109 -16.77 -9.91 -11.28
C LYS A 109 -15.75 -9.95 -12.41
N GLN A 110 -15.90 -9.08 -13.40
CA GLN A 110 -14.90 -8.91 -14.46
C GLN A 110 -13.55 -8.48 -13.89
N LEU A 111 -13.54 -7.58 -12.89
CA LEU A 111 -12.30 -7.19 -12.20
C LEU A 111 -11.64 -8.39 -11.49
N GLU A 112 -12.41 -9.25 -10.82
CA GLU A 112 -11.90 -10.51 -10.24
C GLU A 112 -11.31 -11.42 -11.31
N GLU A 113 -12.03 -11.64 -12.41
CA GLU A 113 -11.62 -12.50 -13.52
C GLU A 113 -10.32 -12.02 -14.16
N VAL A 114 -10.21 -10.72 -14.43
CA VAL A 114 -9.01 -10.08 -14.96
C VAL A 114 -7.84 -10.28 -13.99
N ILE A 115 -8.00 -9.98 -12.69
CA ILE A 115 -6.93 -10.17 -11.71
C ILE A 115 -6.51 -11.64 -11.59
N CYS A 116 -7.46 -12.57 -11.66
CA CYS A 116 -7.19 -14.00 -11.62
C CYS A 116 -6.50 -14.51 -12.89
N SER A 117 -6.74 -13.91 -14.06
CA SER A 117 -6.19 -14.38 -15.35
C SER A 117 -4.66 -14.43 -15.38
N TYR A 118 -4.00 -13.44 -14.75
CA TYR A 118 -2.54 -13.40 -14.65
C TYR A 118 -2.01 -13.89 -13.29
N ASN A 119 -2.85 -14.42 -12.40
CA ASN A 119 -2.42 -14.97 -11.11
C ASN A 119 -2.64 -16.47 -11.04
N SER A 120 -1.61 -17.23 -10.66
CA SER A 120 -1.70 -18.70 -10.58
C SER A 120 -2.70 -19.22 -9.56
N LYS A 121 -3.02 -18.42 -8.53
CA LYS A 121 -4.07 -18.73 -7.56
C LYS A 121 -5.40 -18.12 -8.02
N LYS A 122 -6.40 -18.96 -8.26
CA LYS A 122 -7.78 -18.54 -8.48
C LYS A 122 -8.38 -18.06 -7.15
N TRP A 123 -8.39 -16.75 -6.95
CA TRP A 123 -8.97 -16.14 -5.77
C TRP A 123 -10.45 -15.82 -5.98
N ARG A 124 -11.16 -15.59 -4.88
CA ARG A 124 -12.52 -15.04 -4.85
C ARG A 124 -12.48 -13.76 -4.02
N PHE A 125 -13.20 -12.72 -4.41
CA PHE A 125 -13.15 -11.39 -3.82
C PHE A 125 -14.51 -10.99 -3.23
N PRO A 126 -15.04 -11.72 -2.23
CA PRO A 126 -16.35 -11.42 -1.65
C PRO A 126 -16.42 -10.01 -1.06
N ALA A 127 -15.34 -9.48 -0.48
CA ALA A 127 -15.30 -8.12 0.06
C ALA A 127 -15.43 -7.07 -1.05
N LEU A 128 -14.71 -7.27 -2.16
CA LEU A 128 -14.79 -6.41 -3.33
C LEU A 128 -16.20 -6.41 -3.92
N HIS A 129 -16.81 -7.58 -4.08
CA HIS A 129 -18.18 -7.68 -4.57
C HIS A 129 -19.17 -7.02 -3.59
N SER A 130 -18.99 -7.23 -2.28
CA SER A 130 -19.84 -6.60 -1.26
C SER A 130 -19.76 -5.08 -1.31
N LEU A 131 -18.57 -4.50 -1.52
CA LEU A 131 -18.40 -3.06 -1.66
C LEU A 131 -19.30 -2.50 -2.78
N PHE A 132 -19.26 -3.08 -3.97
CA PHE A 132 -20.03 -2.61 -5.13
C PHE A 132 -21.50 -3.03 -5.15
N THR A 133 -21.93 -3.94 -4.28
CA THR A 133 -23.32 -4.44 -4.26
C THR A 133 -24.10 -4.03 -3.02
N LYS A 134 -23.42 -3.66 -1.93
CA LYS A 134 -24.06 -3.34 -0.64
C LYS A 134 -23.69 -1.98 -0.08
N GLU A 135 -22.47 -1.51 -0.33
CA GLU A 135 -21.96 -0.30 0.32
C GLU A 135 -22.02 0.94 -0.60
N LEU A 136 -21.68 0.77 -1.88
CA LEU A 136 -21.71 1.85 -2.86
C LEU A 136 -23.03 1.91 -3.60
N ASP A 137 -23.48 3.12 -3.92
CA ASP A 137 -24.65 3.30 -4.77
C ASP A 137 -24.33 3.03 -6.26
N VAL A 138 -25.38 3.04 -7.10
CA VAL A 138 -25.28 2.75 -8.54
C VAL A 138 -24.38 3.77 -9.26
N ASN A 139 -24.47 5.04 -8.89
CA ASN A 139 -23.71 6.12 -9.51
C ASN A 139 -22.23 6.08 -9.09
N GLU A 140 -21.93 5.82 -7.81
CA GLU A 140 -20.57 5.62 -7.31
C GLU A 140 -19.91 4.41 -7.98
N THR A 141 -20.67 3.31 -8.13
CA THR A 141 -20.22 2.11 -8.82
C THR A 141 -19.92 2.40 -10.29
N GLU A 142 -20.82 3.10 -10.99
CA GLU A 142 -20.62 3.51 -12.38
C GLU A 142 -19.38 4.41 -12.52
N ILE A 143 -19.22 5.41 -11.66
CA ILE A 143 -18.05 6.31 -11.64
C ILE A 143 -16.77 5.50 -11.40
N PHE A 144 -16.80 4.51 -10.52
CA PHE A 144 -15.65 3.66 -10.26
C PHE A 144 -15.19 2.95 -11.53
N PHE A 145 -16.06 2.17 -12.18
CA PHE A 145 -15.67 1.36 -13.34
C PHE A 145 -15.44 2.19 -14.61
N SER A 146 -16.20 3.27 -14.81
CA SER A 146 -16.07 4.11 -16.02
C SER A 146 -14.96 5.15 -15.93
N ARG A 147 -14.55 5.61 -14.73
CA ARG A 147 -13.59 6.73 -14.57
C ARG A 147 -12.42 6.44 -13.65
N ILE A 148 -12.65 5.84 -12.47
CA ILE A 148 -11.59 5.66 -11.47
C ILE A 148 -10.68 4.49 -11.85
N LEU A 149 -11.26 3.31 -12.11
CA LEU A 149 -10.52 2.11 -12.46
C LEU A 149 -9.66 2.30 -13.72
N PRO A 150 -10.14 2.92 -14.83
CA PRO A 150 -9.29 3.21 -15.99
C PRO A 150 -8.08 4.09 -15.66
N LYS A 151 -8.22 5.05 -14.73
CA LYS A 151 -7.10 5.86 -14.25
C LYS A 151 -6.12 5.06 -13.39
N ILE A 152 -6.61 4.15 -12.54
CA ILE A 152 -5.77 3.22 -11.78
C ILE A 152 -4.97 2.33 -12.74
N VAL A 153 -5.64 1.75 -13.74
CA VAL A 153 -5.00 0.93 -14.79
C VAL A 153 -3.95 1.73 -15.55
N SER A 154 -4.30 2.92 -16.03
CA SER A 154 -3.35 3.81 -16.73
C SER A 154 -2.11 4.09 -15.87
N LEU A 155 -2.30 4.39 -14.58
CA LEU A 155 -1.20 4.65 -13.67
C LEU A 155 -0.35 3.39 -13.41
N ALA A 156 -0.97 2.21 -13.30
CA ALA A 156 -0.27 0.95 -13.11
C ALA A 156 0.59 0.58 -14.34
N LEU A 157 0.04 0.71 -15.54
CA LEU A 157 0.72 0.38 -16.79
C LEU A 157 1.85 1.37 -17.13
N ARG A 158 1.81 2.59 -16.59
CA ARG A 158 2.90 3.58 -16.71
C ARG A 158 4.12 3.29 -15.84
N LEU A 159 4.06 2.30 -14.94
CA LEU A 159 5.14 2.00 -13.99
C LEU A 159 6.54 1.87 -14.62
N PRO A 160 6.74 1.20 -15.79
CA PRO A 160 8.07 1.09 -16.41
C PRO A 160 8.66 2.45 -16.79
N SER A 161 7.82 3.40 -17.22
CA SER A 161 8.26 4.76 -17.55
C SER A 161 8.59 5.60 -16.31
N LEU A 162 7.90 5.33 -15.19
CA LEU A 162 8.03 6.08 -13.94
C LEU A 162 9.14 5.54 -13.04
N LEU A 163 9.55 4.28 -13.21
CA LEU A 163 10.55 3.62 -12.39
C LEU A 163 11.57 2.89 -13.27
N GLN A 164 12.66 3.59 -13.57
CA GLN A 164 13.73 3.12 -14.48
C GLN A 164 14.98 2.67 -13.70
N CYS A 165 14.80 2.31 -12.42
CA CYS A 165 15.83 1.77 -11.55
C CYS A 165 15.23 0.74 -10.58
N GLY A 166 16.05 -0.19 -10.09
CA GLY A 166 15.61 -1.17 -9.09
C GLY A 166 15.32 -0.51 -7.74
N ILE A 167 14.30 -1.01 -7.04
CA ILE A 167 14.02 -0.64 -5.64
C ILE A 167 14.70 -1.68 -4.74
N PRO A 168 15.71 -1.31 -3.93
CA PRO A 168 16.35 -2.27 -3.03
C PRO A 168 15.39 -2.70 -1.93
N LEU A 169 15.54 -3.94 -1.47
CA LEU A 169 14.83 -4.45 -0.31
C LEU A 169 15.55 -3.99 0.96
N LEU A 170 14.82 -3.29 1.83
CA LEU A 170 15.30 -2.93 3.16
C LEU A 170 15.20 -4.16 4.08
N LYS A 171 16.29 -4.92 4.17
CA LYS A 171 16.38 -6.14 4.98
C LYS A 171 16.80 -5.81 6.42
N THR A 172 16.65 -6.79 7.30
CA THR A 172 17.19 -6.71 8.66
C THR A 172 18.68 -6.37 8.64
N HIS A 173 19.11 -5.57 9.60
CA HIS A 173 20.50 -5.11 9.75
C HIS A 173 21.06 -4.25 8.60
N ILE A 174 20.21 -3.74 7.71
CA ILE A 174 20.61 -2.78 6.67
C ILE A 174 20.19 -1.37 7.08
N ASN A 175 21.17 -0.45 7.15
CA ASN A 175 20.94 0.99 7.25
C ASN A 175 20.93 1.58 5.83
N HIS A 176 19.75 1.81 5.27
CA HIS A 176 19.59 2.33 3.92
C HIS A 176 18.30 3.14 3.78
N SER A 177 18.35 4.19 2.98
CA SER A 177 17.22 5.08 2.68
C SER A 177 16.80 4.98 1.22
N ILE A 178 15.52 5.18 0.94
CA ILE A 178 14.97 5.21 -0.42
C ILE A 178 14.14 6.48 -0.57
N THR A 179 14.44 7.28 -1.59
CA THR A 179 13.64 8.44 -1.99
C THR A 179 12.89 8.14 -3.29
N LEU A 180 11.57 8.28 -3.22
CA LEU A 180 10.62 8.10 -4.30
C LEU A 180 9.75 9.35 -4.42
N SER A 181 9.30 9.66 -5.63
CA SER A 181 8.21 10.62 -5.84
C SER A 181 6.85 10.02 -5.43
N GLN A 182 5.90 10.89 -5.06
CA GLN A 182 4.52 10.47 -4.81
C GLN A 182 3.90 9.80 -6.04
N LEU A 183 4.25 10.25 -7.26
CA LEU A 183 3.77 9.63 -8.50
C LEU A 183 4.27 8.19 -8.68
N GLN A 184 5.53 7.91 -8.35
CA GLN A 184 6.07 6.54 -8.33
C GLN A 184 5.34 5.67 -7.30
N ILE A 185 5.13 6.19 -6.09
CA ILE A 185 4.39 5.49 -5.03
C ILE A 185 2.96 5.18 -5.50
N ALA A 186 2.27 6.14 -6.10
CA ALA A 186 0.91 5.95 -6.59
C ALA A 186 0.84 4.86 -7.68
N SER A 187 1.83 4.80 -8.59
CA SER A 187 1.93 3.73 -9.60
C SER A 187 2.26 2.35 -9.00
N LEU A 188 3.12 2.31 -7.99
CA LEU A 188 3.42 1.08 -7.24
C LEU A 188 2.18 0.55 -6.49
N LEU A 189 1.37 1.45 -5.91
CA LEU A 189 0.14 1.11 -5.22
C LEU A 189 -0.99 0.71 -6.19
N ALA A 190 -1.09 1.34 -7.36
CA ALA A 190 -2.02 0.90 -8.40
C ALA A 190 -1.72 -0.55 -8.85
N ASN A 191 -0.44 -0.89 -8.99
CA ASN A 191 0.00 -2.26 -9.24
C ASN A 191 -0.32 -3.22 -8.08
N ALA A 192 -0.23 -2.75 -6.84
CA ALA A 192 -0.59 -3.53 -5.65
C ALA A 192 -2.10 -3.82 -5.58
N PHE A 193 -2.94 -2.83 -5.90
CA PHE A 193 -4.39 -2.96 -5.99
C PHE A 193 -4.79 -4.00 -7.04
N LEU A 194 -4.17 -3.93 -8.22
CA LEU A 194 -4.37 -4.89 -9.32
C LEU A 194 -3.62 -6.21 -9.12
N CYS A 195 -2.95 -6.40 -7.97
CA CYS A 195 -2.25 -7.63 -7.59
C CYS A 195 -1.23 -8.13 -8.64
N THR A 196 -0.45 -7.22 -9.22
CA THR A 196 0.49 -7.55 -10.32
C THR A 196 1.84 -8.10 -9.83
N TYR A 197 2.23 -7.84 -8.57
CA TYR A 197 3.56 -8.21 -8.07
C TYR A 197 3.76 -9.73 -8.03
N PRO A 198 4.77 -10.26 -8.75
CA PRO A 198 5.04 -11.69 -8.81
C PRO A 198 5.68 -12.19 -7.51
N ARG A 199 5.49 -13.47 -7.19
CA ARG A 199 6.11 -14.15 -6.03
C ARG A 199 5.75 -13.56 -4.64
N ARG A 200 4.79 -12.63 -4.57
CA ARG A 200 4.33 -12.00 -3.31
C ARG A 200 3.09 -12.65 -2.69
N ASN A 201 2.68 -13.79 -3.26
CA ASN A 201 1.44 -14.51 -2.90
C ASN A 201 1.72 -15.90 -2.27
N SER A 202 3.00 -16.27 -2.11
CA SER A 202 3.40 -17.51 -1.44
C SER A 202 3.38 -17.33 0.06
N THR A 203 2.93 -18.36 0.77
CA THR A 203 2.98 -18.45 2.24
C THR A 203 4.06 -19.42 2.69
N GLN A 204 4.89 -19.92 1.76
CA GLN A 204 5.93 -20.90 2.08
C GLN A 204 7.07 -20.22 2.86
N PRO A 205 7.55 -20.84 3.97
CA PRO A 205 8.61 -20.30 4.80
C PRO A 205 9.89 -19.99 4.02
N ASP A 206 10.23 -20.80 3.02
CA ASP A 206 11.46 -20.65 2.22
C ASP A 206 11.30 -19.68 1.04
N SER A 207 10.16 -18.99 0.93
CA SER A 207 9.94 -18.03 -0.15
C SER A 207 10.79 -16.77 0.05
N GLN A 208 11.29 -16.19 -1.05
CA GLN A 208 12.11 -14.97 -1.06
C GLN A 208 11.53 -13.82 -0.21
N TYR A 209 10.20 -13.77 -0.08
CA TYR A 209 9.48 -12.70 0.60
C TYR A 209 8.77 -13.16 1.89
N ALA A 210 9.10 -14.32 2.44
CA ALA A 210 8.45 -14.86 3.64
C ALA A 210 8.50 -13.89 4.83
N ASN A 211 9.63 -13.18 4.99
CA ASN A 211 9.85 -12.19 6.05
C ASN A 211 9.45 -10.76 5.65
N PHE A 212 8.71 -10.58 4.55
CA PHE A 212 8.21 -9.28 4.10
C PHE A 212 6.69 -9.23 4.18
N PRO A 213 6.10 -8.06 4.49
CA PRO A 213 4.65 -7.90 4.48
C PRO A 213 4.07 -8.17 3.08
N CYS A 214 2.80 -8.58 3.05
CA CYS A 214 2.05 -8.69 1.81
C CYS A 214 1.90 -7.30 1.17
N ILE A 215 2.12 -7.21 -0.14
CA ILE A 215 1.91 -5.97 -0.90
C ILE A 215 0.64 -5.99 -1.75
N ASN A 216 0.31 -7.14 -2.36
CA ASN A 216 -0.89 -7.27 -3.18
C ASN A 216 -2.15 -7.18 -2.31
N PHE A 217 -3.17 -6.48 -2.80
CA PHE A 217 -4.40 -6.22 -2.04
C PHE A 217 -5.38 -7.39 -2.05
N SER A 218 -4.96 -8.55 -2.58
CA SER A 218 -5.79 -9.75 -2.63
C SER A 218 -6.31 -10.15 -1.25
N ARG A 219 -5.55 -9.97 -0.17
CA ARG A 219 -6.05 -10.24 1.20
C ARG A 219 -7.21 -9.34 1.60
N ALA A 220 -7.15 -8.04 1.29
CA ALA A 220 -8.22 -7.09 1.59
C ALA A 220 -9.46 -7.38 0.73
N GLN A 221 -9.28 -7.70 -0.55
CA GLN A 221 -10.37 -8.05 -1.46
C GLN A 221 -11.05 -9.39 -1.10
N ARG A 222 -10.30 -10.31 -0.48
CA ARG A 222 -10.76 -11.64 -0.06
C ARG A 222 -11.45 -11.68 1.30
N SER A 223 -11.34 -10.65 2.15
CA SER A 223 -11.81 -10.75 3.54
C SER A 223 -13.32 -10.94 3.61
N SER A 224 -13.76 -12.03 4.22
CA SER A 224 -15.20 -12.28 4.47
C SER A 224 -15.78 -11.33 5.51
N ASN A 225 -14.93 -10.66 6.30
CA ASN A 225 -15.33 -9.56 7.15
C ASN A 225 -15.59 -8.36 6.23
N VAL A 226 -16.84 -8.27 5.75
CA VAL A 226 -17.47 -7.02 5.34
C VAL A 226 -17.11 -6.02 6.42
N PHE A 227 -16.59 -4.86 6.03
CA PHE A 227 -16.20 -3.74 6.90
C PHE A 227 -16.93 -3.85 8.24
N PRO A 228 -16.24 -4.11 9.37
CA PRO A 228 -16.94 -3.99 10.63
C PRO A 228 -17.49 -2.58 10.62
N ALA A 229 -18.82 -2.48 10.56
CA ALA A 229 -19.54 -1.22 10.65
C ALA A 229 -18.78 -0.42 11.70
N LEU A 230 -18.26 0.75 11.30
CA LEU A 230 -17.47 1.65 12.14
C LEU A 230 -17.99 1.52 13.56
N TYR A 231 -17.24 0.82 14.42
CA TYR A 231 -17.74 0.44 15.73
C TYR A 231 -18.32 1.71 16.37
N PRO A 232 -19.59 1.75 16.83
CA PRO A 232 -20.02 2.86 17.64
C PRO A 232 -19.05 2.91 18.80
N VAL A 233 -18.37 4.05 18.96
CA VAL A 233 -17.37 4.32 19.99
C VAL A 233 -17.93 3.77 21.31
N GLN A 234 -17.39 2.64 21.76
CA GLN A 234 -17.82 2.07 23.04
C GLN A 234 -17.28 3.01 24.12
N PRO A 235 -18.11 3.47 25.07
CA PRO A 235 -17.63 4.29 26.17
C PRO A 235 -16.55 3.52 26.92
N SER A 236 -15.45 4.21 27.22
CA SER A 236 -14.29 3.67 27.92
C SER A 236 -14.71 2.99 29.23
N PRO A 237 -14.19 1.79 29.54
CA PRO A 237 -14.50 1.13 30.80
C PRO A 237 -13.97 1.96 31.98
N PRO A 238 -14.68 1.97 33.13
CA PRO A 238 -14.22 2.69 34.31
C PRO A 238 -12.91 2.09 34.82
N MET A 239 -11.92 2.96 35.04
CA MET A 239 -10.62 2.55 35.57
C MET A 239 -10.75 2.02 37.00
N VAL A 240 -10.25 0.80 37.22
CA VAL A 240 -10.11 0.20 38.54
C VAL A 240 -8.99 0.93 39.28
N ASN A 241 -9.34 1.64 40.36
CA ASN A 241 -8.35 2.25 41.25
C ASN A 241 -7.58 1.14 41.98
N ILE A 242 -6.30 0.99 41.65
CA ILE A 242 -5.37 0.19 42.46
C ILE A 242 -4.91 1.10 43.61
N SER A 243 -5.47 0.88 44.80
CA SER A 243 -4.95 1.47 46.03
C SER A 243 -3.62 0.82 46.38
N VAL A 244 -2.53 1.57 46.27
CA VAL A 244 -1.22 1.17 46.79
C VAL A 244 -1.21 1.51 48.28
N SER A 245 -1.32 0.49 49.13
CA SER A 245 -1.06 0.59 50.56
C SER A 245 0.44 0.67 50.80
N THR A 246 0.90 1.83 51.29
CA THR A 246 2.27 2.02 51.77
C THR A 246 2.37 1.54 53.22
N SER A 247 3.31 0.63 53.47
CA SER A 247 3.95 0.41 54.77
C SER A 247 5.40 0.88 54.66
#